data_AF-A0A026WA99-F1
#
_entry.id   AF-A0A026WA99-F1
#
_cell.length_a   1.000
_cell.length_b   1.000
_cell.length_c   1.000
_cell.angle_alpha   90.00
_cell.angle_beta   90.00
_cell.angle_gamma   90.00
#
_symmetry.space_group_name_H-M   'P 1'
#
loop_
_entity.id
_entity.type
_entity.pdbx_description
1 polymer ?
#
loop_
_entity_poly.entity_id
_entity_poly.type
_entity_poly.pdbx_seq_one_letter_code
_entity_poly.pdbx_strand_id
1 'polypeptide(L)'
;IAMEQRANIKFCVKLKKTFTETFALLKEVYEDNCLSRTQVYDWFTRFKNGWESIEDDSKSRPKTSIVTLDHPPYSPDLAPCDYFLFLKLKIAVKGTRYNNITDIEAAVTEVLNDISKQDLERSFEMLATRSQRCIDAEGAYFE
;
A
#
# COMPACT_ATOMS: atom_id res chain seq x y z
N ILE A 1 -7.51 -14.59 26.49
CA ILE A 1 -6.28 -14.26 27.26
C ILE A 1 -5.64 -12.97 26.77
N ALA A 2 -5.19 -12.86 25.51
CA ALA A 2 -4.55 -11.63 25.02
C ALA A 2 -5.46 -10.38 25.06
N MET A 3 -6.75 -10.51 24.73
CA MET A 3 -7.72 -9.40 24.80
C MET A 3 -7.95 -8.88 26.23
N GLU A 4 -7.95 -9.77 27.21
CA GLU A 4 -8.16 -9.42 28.63
C GLU A 4 -6.98 -8.61 29.18
N GLN A 5 -5.74 -9.05 28.90
CA GLN A 5 -4.54 -8.29 29.26
C GLN A 5 -4.51 -6.92 28.58
N ARG A 6 -4.97 -6.80 27.32
CA ARG A 6 -5.10 -5.50 26.63
C ARG A 6 -6.13 -4.58 27.29
N ALA A 7 -7.28 -5.11 27.71
CA ALA A 7 -8.27 -4.34 28.47
C ALA A 7 -7.67 -3.82 29.79
N ASN A 8 -6.88 -4.64 30.48
CA ASN A 8 -6.18 -4.25 31.70
C ASN A 8 -5.08 -3.21 31.47
N ILE A 9 -4.35 -3.27 30.35
CA ILE A 9 -3.43 -2.20 29.94
C ILE A 9 -4.20 -0.88 29.73
N LYS A 10 -5.32 -0.91 29.00
CA LYS A 10 -6.17 0.27 28.76
C LYS A 10 -6.70 0.87 30.06
N PHE A 11 -7.13 0.02 30.99
CA PHE A 11 -7.55 0.43 32.33
C PHE A 11 -6.43 1.12 33.10
N CYS A 12 -5.22 0.55 33.13
CA CYS A 12 -4.06 1.16 33.79
C CYS A 12 -3.67 2.52 33.19
N VAL A 13 -3.76 2.67 31.86
CA VAL A 13 -3.54 3.96 31.18
C VAL A 13 -4.58 5.01 31.60
N LYS A 14 -5.86 4.64 31.70
CA LYS A 14 -6.93 5.53 32.19
C LYS A 14 -6.73 5.93 33.65
N LEU A 15 -6.15 5.06 34.46
CA LEU A 15 -5.73 5.36 35.84
C LEU A 15 -4.43 6.20 35.92
N LYS A 16 -3.86 6.61 34.78
CA LYS A 16 -2.60 7.38 34.69
C LYS A 16 -1.39 6.67 35.29
N LYS A 17 -1.41 5.32 35.33
CA LYS A 17 -0.23 4.54 35.72
C LYS A 17 0.86 4.64 34.66
N THR A 18 2.11 4.56 35.11
CA THR A 18 3.27 4.49 34.22
C THR A 18 3.36 3.12 33.55
N PHE A 19 4.16 3.03 32.48
CA PHE A 19 4.43 1.76 31.80
C PHE A 19 5.03 0.73 32.76
N THR A 20 6.01 1.12 33.59
CA THR A 20 6.69 0.23 34.53
C THR A 20 5.73 -0.35 35.57
N GLU A 21 4.84 0.49 36.12
CA GLU A 21 3.80 0.03 37.05
C GLU A 21 2.78 -0.88 36.37
N THR A 22 2.37 -0.54 35.15
CA THR A 22 1.42 -1.35 34.37
C THR A 22 2.01 -2.72 34.05
N PHE A 23 3.28 -2.79 33.65
CA PHE A 23 3.97 -4.05 33.36
C PHE A 23 4.18 -4.89 34.63
N ALA A 24 4.52 -4.27 35.76
CA ALA A 24 4.65 -4.97 37.04
C ALA A 24 3.33 -5.61 37.47
N LEU A 25 2.21 -4.87 37.41
CA LEU A 25 0.87 -5.38 37.73
C LEU A 25 0.46 -6.52 36.81
N LEU A 26 0.74 -6.41 35.51
CA LEU A 26 0.44 -7.50 34.56
C LEU A 26 1.31 -8.73 34.82
N LYS A 27 2.58 -8.55 35.17
CA LYS A 27 3.47 -9.68 35.48
C LYS A 27 3.08 -10.39 36.78
N GLU A 28 2.58 -9.66 37.77
CA GLU A 28 2.06 -10.22 39.01
C GLU A 28 0.77 -11.03 38.80
N VAL A 29 -0.16 -10.53 37.98
CA VAL A 29 -1.45 -11.20 37.76
C VAL A 29 -1.36 -12.37 36.77
N TYR A 30 -0.55 -12.25 35.71
CA TYR A 30 -0.54 -13.20 34.60
C TYR A 30 0.73 -14.08 34.54
N GLU A 31 1.74 -13.80 35.35
CA GLU A 31 2.98 -14.57 35.47
C GLU A 31 3.56 -15.03 34.12
N ASP A 32 3.54 -16.33 33.84
CA ASP A 32 4.09 -16.95 32.63
C ASP A 32 3.21 -16.77 31.39
N ASN A 33 1.93 -16.45 31.59
CA ASN A 33 1.00 -16.13 30.52
C ASN A 33 0.96 -14.63 30.20
N CYS A 34 1.80 -13.81 30.86
CA CYS A 34 1.86 -12.37 30.64
C CYS A 34 2.41 -12.04 29.25
N LEU A 35 1.80 -11.04 28.59
CA LEU A 35 2.30 -10.48 27.33
C LEU A 35 3.76 -10.04 27.49
N SER A 36 4.54 -10.20 26.41
CA SER A 36 5.94 -9.75 26.42
C SER A 36 6.04 -8.25 26.69
N ARG A 37 7.15 -7.82 27.30
CA ARG A 37 7.40 -6.40 27.62
C ARG A 37 7.19 -5.48 26.41
N THR A 38 7.60 -5.93 25.22
CA THR A 38 7.42 -5.22 23.95
C THR A 38 5.96 -5.09 23.55
N GLN A 39 5.17 -6.17 23.67
CA GLN A 39 3.73 -6.13 23.38
C GLN A 39 2.98 -5.22 24.35
N VAL A 40 3.31 -5.27 25.64
CA VAL A 40 2.71 -4.37 26.64
C VAL A 40 3.05 -2.91 26.33
N TYR A 41 4.30 -2.63 25.91
CA TYR A 41 4.73 -1.27 25.58
C TYR A 41 4.00 -0.69 24.36
N ASP A 42 3.84 -1.50 23.31
CA ASP A 42 3.11 -1.11 22.10
C ASP A 42 1.65 -0.76 22.42
N TRP A 43 0.94 -1.65 23.10
CA TRP A 43 -0.45 -1.41 23.53
C TRP A 43 -0.57 -0.23 24.49
N PHE A 44 0.33 -0.09 25.46
CA PHE A 44 0.35 1.04 26.39
C PHE A 44 0.51 2.38 25.65
N THR A 45 1.41 2.43 24.67
CA THR A 45 1.66 3.62 23.85
C THR A 45 0.45 3.96 22.98
N ARG A 46 -0.17 2.96 22.34
CA ARG A 46 -1.41 3.15 21.55
C ARG A 46 -2.52 3.77 22.38
N PHE A 47 -2.82 3.20 23.54
CA PHE A 47 -3.86 3.74 24.43
C PHE A 47 -3.51 5.13 24.98
N LYS A 48 -2.23 5.39 25.29
CA LYS A 48 -1.77 6.72 25.71
C LYS A 48 -1.99 7.77 24.62
N ASN A 49 -1.88 7.38 23.35
CA ASN A 49 -2.08 8.23 22.18
C ASN A 49 -3.55 8.30 21.71
N GLY A 50 -4.52 7.86 22.53
CA GLY A 50 -5.96 8.01 22.26
C GLY A 50 -6.60 6.86 21.48
N TRP A 51 -5.91 5.74 21.30
CA TRP A 51 -6.53 4.54 20.73
C TRP A 51 -7.58 3.94 21.69
N GLU A 52 -8.71 3.47 21.18
CA GLU A 52 -9.77 2.88 22.02
C GLU A 52 -10.06 1.40 21.76
N SER A 53 -9.69 0.84 20.61
CA SER A 53 -9.94 -0.58 20.32
C SER A 53 -8.99 -1.50 21.10
N ILE A 54 -9.53 -2.60 21.65
CA ILE A 54 -8.75 -3.67 22.31
C ILE A 54 -8.42 -4.83 21.36
N GLU A 55 -9.03 -4.83 20.18
CA GLU A 55 -8.81 -5.82 19.15
C GLU A 55 -7.51 -5.52 18.42
N ASP A 56 -6.80 -6.58 18.03
CA ASP A 56 -5.66 -6.41 17.15
C ASP A 56 -6.20 -5.87 15.83
N ASP A 57 -5.63 -4.79 15.31
CA ASP A 57 -5.77 -4.56 13.89
C ASP A 57 -5.13 -5.79 13.26
N SER A 58 -5.95 -6.67 12.69
CA SER A 58 -5.44 -7.63 11.73
C SER A 58 -4.47 -6.84 10.86
N LYS A 59 -3.24 -7.33 10.64
CA LYS A 59 -2.26 -6.71 9.73
C LYS A 59 -2.76 -6.66 8.27
N SER A 60 -4.07 -6.59 8.06
CA SER A 60 -4.68 -6.08 6.85
C SER A 60 -4.23 -4.64 6.69
N ARG A 61 -3.26 -4.47 5.79
CA ARG A 61 -3.19 -3.35 4.85
C ARG A 61 -4.57 -2.68 4.76
N PRO A 62 -4.68 -1.34 4.90
CA PRO A 62 -5.96 -0.67 4.78
C PRO A 62 -6.64 -1.20 3.52
N LYS A 63 -7.82 -1.79 3.68
CA LYS A 63 -8.69 -2.16 2.56
C LYS A 63 -9.16 -0.84 1.97
N THR A 64 -8.29 -0.22 1.17
CA THR A 64 -8.76 0.64 0.11
C THR A 64 -9.65 -0.26 -0.72
N SER A 65 -10.91 0.13 -0.88
CA SER A 65 -11.89 -0.52 -1.74
C SER A 65 -11.48 -0.31 -3.21
N ILE A 66 -10.30 -0.81 -3.57
CA ILE A 66 -9.80 -0.84 -4.93
C ILE A 66 -10.41 -2.07 -5.58
N VAL A 67 -11.21 -1.85 -6.61
CA VAL A 67 -11.68 -2.91 -7.48
C VAL A 67 -10.50 -3.37 -8.32
N THR A 68 -10.08 -4.61 -8.14
CA THR A 68 -9.07 -5.25 -9.00
C THR A 68 -9.74 -5.72 -10.27
N LEU A 69 -9.18 -5.34 -11.42
CA LEU A 69 -9.57 -5.90 -12.71
C LEU A 69 -8.73 -7.14 -12.98
N ASP A 70 -9.37 -8.20 -13.48
CA ASP A 70 -8.66 -9.39 -13.92
C ASP A 70 -7.77 -9.05 -15.12
N HIS A 71 -6.49 -9.44 -15.05
CA HIS A 71 -5.51 -9.18 -16.10
C HIS A 71 -4.86 -10.50 -16.55
N PRO A 72 -4.95 -10.85 -17.85
CA PRO A 72 -4.37 -12.09 -18.35
C PRO A 72 -2.83 -12.06 -18.32
N PRO A 73 -2.17 -13.22 -18.15
CA PRO A 73 -0.71 -13.29 -18.20
C PRO A 73 -0.18 -12.88 -19.58
N TYR A 74 1.03 -12.32 -19.62
CA TYR A 74 1.75 -11.92 -20.84
C TYR A 74 0.95 -11.01 -21.77
N SER A 75 0.11 -10.12 -21.24
CA SER A 75 -0.75 -9.25 -22.05
C SER A 75 -0.37 -7.76 -21.93
N PRO A 76 0.85 -7.36 -22.31
CA PRO A 76 1.26 -5.95 -22.27
C PRO A 76 0.38 -5.09 -23.20
N ASP A 77 -0.19 -5.69 -24.25
CA ASP A 77 -1.16 -5.05 -25.12
C ASP A 77 -2.45 -4.63 -24.42
N LEU A 78 -2.75 -5.19 -23.25
CA LEU A 78 -3.91 -4.82 -22.44
C LEU A 78 -3.51 -4.01 -21.20
N ALA A 79 -2.28 -3.51 -21.13
CA ALA A 79 -1.78 -2.71 -20.01
C ALA A 79 -1.47 -1.28 -20.49
N PRO A 80 -2.24 -0.26 -20.05
CA PRO A 80 -1.99 1.15 -20.41
C PRO A 80 -0.56 1.62 -20.08
N CYS A 81 0.06 1.05 -19.04
CA CYS A 81 1.44 1.35 -18.71
C CYS A 81 2.40 0.94 -19.83
N ASP A 82 2.21 -0.24 -20.44
CA ASP A 82 3.13 -0.79 -21.44
C ASP A 82 2.96 -0.13 -22.81
N TYR A 83 1.73 -0.05 -23.33
CA TYR A 83 1.51 0.49 -24.69
C TYR A 83 1.48 2.02 -24.76
N PHE A 84 1.26 2.73 -23.65
CA PHE A 84 1.14 4.19 -23.63
C PHE A 84 2.22 4.87 -22.77
N LEU A 85 2.23 4.64 -21.45
CA LEU A 85 3.09 5.40 -20.53
C LEU A 85 4.58 5.14 -20.78
N PHE A 86 5.00 3.87 -20.73
CA PHE A 86 6.39 3.49 -20.93
C PHE A 86 6.83 3.74 -22.37
N LEU A 87 5.91 3.70 -23.35
CA LEU A 87 6.23 4.11 -24.70
C LEU A 87 6.58 5.61 -24.79
N LYS A 88 5.78 6.50 -24.18
CA LYS A 88 6.09 7.95 -24.11
C LYS A 88 7.42 8.21 -23.41
N LEU A 89 7.64 7.59 -22.24
CA LEU A 89 8.90 7.71 -21.50
C LEU A 89 10.08 7.21 -22.34
N LYS A 90 9.96 6.02 -22.94
CA LYS A 90 11.00 5.41 -23.77
C LYS A 90 11.37 6.31 -24.94
N ILE A 91 10.40 6.90 -25.63
CA ILE A 91 10.67 7.81 -26.75
C ILE A 91 11.46 9.02 -26.27
N ALA A 92 11.08 9.62 -25.15
CA ALA A 92 11.73 10.82 -24.62
C ALA A 92 13.17 10.56 -24.12
N VAL A 93 13.41 9.41 -23.48
CA VAL A 93 14.74 9.10 -22.92
C VAL A 93 15.68 8.42 -23.93
N LYS A 94 15.17 7.95 -25.07
CA LYS A 94 15.95 7.17 -26.04
C LYS A 94 17.05 8.04 -26.67
N GLY A 95 18.29 7.54 -26.58
CA GLY A 95 19.46 8.19 -27.20
C GLY A 95 20.11 9.26 -26.31
N THR A 96 19.50 9.60 -25.18
CA THR A 96 20.06 10.56 -24.22
C THR A 96 20.95 9.84 -23.21
N ARG A 97 22.14 10.39 -22.96
CA ARG A 97 23.01 9.94 -21.86
C ARG A 97 22.85 10.89 -20.68
N TYR A 98 22.52 10.34 -19.53
CA TYR A 98 22.41 11.07 -18.28
C TYR A 98 23.64 10.80 -17.41
N ASN A 99 24.10 11.82 -16.68
CA ASN A 99 25.31 11.70 -15.88
C ASN A 99 25.02 11.28 -14.43
N ASN A 100 23.79 11.52 -13.96
CA ASN A 100 23.35 11.18 -12.61
C ASN A 100 21.85 10.86 -12.60
N ILE A 101 21.37 10.34 -11.47
CA ILE A 101 19.97 9.94 -11.28
C ILE A 101 19.04 11.16 -11.28
N THR A 102 19.47 12.29 -10.74
CA THR A 102 18.67 13.52 -10.67
C THR A 102 18.30 14.03 -12.06
N ASP A 103 19.22 13.94 -13.03
CA ASP A 103 18.94 14.31 -14.42
C ASP A 103 17.88 13.39 -15.05
N ILE A 104 17.90 12.10 -14.71
CA ILE A 104 16.90 11.12 -15.17
C ILE A 104 15.54 11.42 -14.55
N GLU A 105 15.50 11.68 -13.24
CA GLU A 105 14.27 12.03 -12.51
C GLU A 105 13.64 13.30 -13.08
N ALA A 106 14.45 14.32 -13.35
CA ALA A 106 13.98 15.57 -13.95
C ALA A 106 13.37 15.33 -15.35
N ALA A 107 14.07 14.60 -16.22
CA ALA A 107 13.58 14.28 -17.56
C ALA A 107 12.29 13.44 -17.53
N VAL A 108 12.22 12.42 -16.67
CA VAL A 108 11.00 11.61 -16.50
C VAL A 108 9.85 12.47 -15.97
N THR A 109 10.12 13.34 -15.00
CA THR A 109 9.12 14.25 -14.42
C THR A 109 8.57 15.22 -15.45
N GLU A 110 9.42 15.77 -16.31
CA GLU A 110 9.01 16.63 -17.42
C GLU A 110 8.05 15.90 -18.36
N VAL A 111 8.39 14.69 -18.79
CA VAL A 111 7.52 13.88 -19.66
C VAL A 111 6.18 13.57 -18.98
N LEU A 112 6.19 13.23 -17.69
CA LEU A 112 4.97 12.94 -16.94
C LEU A 112 4.06 14.17 -16.82
N ASN A 113 4.64 15.35 -16.58
CA ASN A 113 3.89 16.61 -16.48
C ASN A 113 3.32 17.08 -17.84
N ASP A 114 3.96 16.69 -18.95
CA ASP A 114 3.48 16.98 -20.30
C ASP A 114 2.31 16.07 -20.74
N ILE A 115 2.04 14.97 -20.00
CA ILE A 115 0.88 14.11 -20.28
C ILE A 115 -0.40 14.88 -19.94
N SER A 116 -1.09 15.32 -20.99
CA SER A 116 -2.37 15.98 -20.84
C SER A 116 -3.44 15.01 -20.29
N LYS A 117 -4.46 15.58 -19.63
CA LYS A 117 -5.64 14.81 -19.20
C LYS A 117 -6.28 14.05 -20.37
N GLN A 118 -6.34 14.68 -21.55
CA GLN A 118 -6.95 14.08 -22.75
C GLN A 118 -6.14 12.87 -23.25
N ASP A 119 -4.81 12.95 -23.22
CA ASP A 119 -3.94 11.83 -23.59
C ASP A 119 -4.15 10.64 -22.64
N LEU A 120 -4.28 10.93 -21.34
CA LEU A 120 -4.55 9.90 -20.34
C LEU A 120 -5.92 9.25 -20.55
N GLU A 121 -6.98 10.05 -20.73
CA GLU A 121 -8.34 9.54 -21.01
C GLU A 121 -8.36 8.68 -22.27
N ARG A 122 -7.72 9.14 -23.34
CA ARG A 122 -7.58 8.38 -24.59
C ARG A 122 -6.84 7.05 -24.39
N SER A 123 -5.85 6.98 -23.51
CA SER A 123 -5.18 5.71 -23.20
C SER A 123 -6.14 4.69 -22.59
N PHE A 124 -7.09 5.11 -21.75
CA PHE A 124 -8.10 4.21 -21.21
C PHE A 124 -9.19 3.85 -22.24
N GLU A 125 -9.53 4.75 -23.16
CA GLU A 125 -10.41 4.39 -24.29
C GLU A 125 -9.74 3.37 -25.23
N MET A 126 -8.44 3.49 -25.44
CA MET A 126 -7.66 2.50 -26.17
C MET A 126 -7.70 1.13 -25.50
N LEU A 127 -7.73 1.06 -24.17
CA LEU A 127 -7.89 -0.22 -23.46
C LEU A 127 -9.17 -0.94 -23.89
N ALA A 128 -10.31 -0.23 -23.98
CA ALA A 128 -11.56 -0.84 -24.43
C ALA A 128 -11.45 -1.38 -25.86
N THR A 129 -10.83 -0.60 -26.76
CA THR A 129 -10.63 -1.01 -28.16
C THR A 129 -9.68 -2.21 -28.28
N ARG A 130 -8.58 -2.21 -27.52
CA ARG A 130 -7.59 -3.29 -27.48
C ARG A 130 -8.18 -4.57 -26.87
N SER A 131 -9.01 -4.44 -25.84
CA SER A 131 -9.78 -5.57 -25.29
C SER A 131 -10.70 -6.20 -26.33
N GLN A 132 -11.39 -5.38 -27.15
CA GLN A 132 -12.23 -5.91 -28.23
C GLN A 132 -11.38 -6.65 -29.29
N ARG A 133 -10.22 -6.10 -29.68
CA ARG A 133 -9.31 -6.79 -30.61
C ARG A 133 -8.80 -8.12 -30.05
N CYS A 134 -8.53 -8.19 -28.75
CA CYS A 134 -8.15 -9.44 -28.09
C CYS A 134 -9.26 -10.49 -28.20
N ILE A 135 -10.52 -10.08 -28.02
CA ILE A 135 -11.69 -10.96 -28.18
C ILE A 135 -11.80 -11.43 -29.63
N ASP A 136 -11.71 -10.51 -30.59
CA ASP A 136 -11.81 -10.81 -32.02
C ASP A 136 -10.66 -11.73 -32.50
N ALA A 137 -9.50 -11.62 -31.86
CA ALA A 137 -8.32 -12.46 -32.11
C ALA A 137 -8.30 -13.77 -31.30
N GLU A 138 -9.37 -14.09 -30.57
CA GLU A 138 -9.48 -15.29 -29.72
C GLU A 138 -8.31 -15.43 -28.71
N GLY A 139 -7.83 -14.30 -28.18
CA GLY A 139 -6.71 -14.24 -27.25
C GLY A 139 -5.32 -14.26 -27.89
N ALA A 140 -5.21 -14.28 -29.21
CA ALA A 140 -3.95 -14.07 -29.91
C ALA A 140 -3.49 -12.60 -29.84
N TYR A 141 -2.19 -12.38 -29.98
CA TYR A 141 -1.63 -11.04 -30.10
C TYR A 141 -2.12 -10.33 -31.37
N PHE A 142 -2.25 -9.00 -31.29
CA PHE A 142 -2.75 -8.15 -32.36
C PHE A 142 -1.92 -6.87 -32.48
N GLU A 143 -1.92 -6.27 -33.68
CA GLU A 143 -1.32 -4.96 -33.95
C GLU A 143 -2.31 -3.82 -33.65
#